data_AF-A0A972V3Z0-F1
#
_entry.id   AF-A0A972V3Z0-F1
#
_cell.length_a   1.000
_cell.length_b   1.000
_cell.length_c   1.000
_cell.angle_alpha   90.00
_cell.angle_beta   90.00
_cell.angle_gamma   90.00
#
_symmetry.space_group_name_H-M   'P 1'
#
loop_
_entity.id
_entity.type
_entity.pdbx_description
1 polymer ?
#
loop_
_entity_poly.entity_id
_entity_poly.type
_entity_poly.pdbx_seq_one_letter_code
_entity_poly.pdbx_strand_id
1 'polypeptide(L)' 'MTELILHHYDFSNFSEKVRLVLGLKGLSWQSVQIPATAPKPDYTPLT' A
#
# COMPACT_ATOMS: atom_id res chain seq x y z
N MET A 1 -0.71 -11.45 15.36
CA MET A 1 0.00 -10.85 14.22
C MET A 1 -0.86 -9.71 13.71
N THR A 2 -0.44 -8.47 13.95
CA THR A 2 -1.14 -7.23 13.55
C THR A 2 -0.10 -6.34 12.86
N GLU A 3 0.50 -6.85 11.79
CA GLU A 3 1.44 -6.08 10.98
C GLU A 3 0.66 -5.22 9.99
N LEU A 4 1.10 -3.98 9.80
CA LEU A 4 0.54 -3.08 8.80
C LEU A 4 1.08 -3.45 7.41
N ILE A 5 0.18 -3.68 6.45
CA ILE A 5 0.52 -3.97 5.05
C ILE A 5 -0.10 -2.88 4.19
N LEU A 6 0.72 -2.24 3.35
CA LEU A 6 0.26 -1.24 2.38
C LEU A 6 0.36 -1.83 0.96
N HIS A 7 -0.79 -2.06 0.35
CA HIS A 7 -0.90 -2.37 -1.08
C HIS A 7 -0.94 -1.05 -1.86
N HIS A 8 0.07 -0.78 -2.68
CA HIS A 8 0.18 0.50 -3.39
C HIS A 8 0.91 0.38 -4.72
N TYR A 9 0.96 1.49 -5.46
CA TYR A 9 1.86 1.70 -6.59
C TYR A 9 2.63 3.01 -6.38
N ASP A 10 3.85 3.10 -6.90
CA ASP A 10 4.79 4.17 -6.53
C ASP A 10 4.31 5.56 -6.92
N PHE A 11 3.84 5.72 -8.15
CA PHE A 11 3.42 7.00 -8.70
C PHE A 11 2.07 7.52 -8.17
N SER A 12 1.42 6.79 -7.26
CA SER A 12 0.16 7.24 -6.67
C SER A 12 0.38 8.37 -5.66
N ASN A 13 -0.12 9.57 -5.96
CA ASN A 13 -0.17 10.67 -4.99
C ASN A 13 -0.99 10.31 -3.74
N PHE A 14 -1.99 9.43 -3.87
CA PHE A 14 -2.79 8.95 -2.74
C PHE A 14 -1.99 8.00 -1.85
N SER A 15 -1.22 7.08 -2.44
CA SER A 15 -0.36 6.19 -1.66
C SER A 15 0.81 6.94 -1.03
N GLU A 16 1.35 7.97 -1.69
CA GLU A 16 2.41 8.81 -1.12
C GLU A 16 1.97 9.49 0.17
N LYS A 17 0.75 10.03 0.21
CA LYS A 17 0.17 10.58 1.44
C LYS A 17 0.19 9.55 2.58
N VAL A 18 -0.15 8.30 2.31
CA VAL A 18 -0.15 7.23 3.34
C VAL A 18 1.27 6.88 3.77
N ARG A 19 2.22 6.75 2.83
CA ARG A 19 3.64 6.51 3.15
C ARG A 19 4.22 7.61 4.04
N LEU A 20 3.93 8.88 3.75
CA LEU A 20 4.34 10.01 4.58
C LEU A 20 3.73 9.95 5.99
N VAL A 21 2.46 9.57 6.13
CA VAL A 21 1.82 9.41 7.45
C VAL A 21 2.45 8.26 8.23
N LEU A 22 2.74 7.12 7.58
CA LEU A 22 3.41 5.99 8.22
C LEU A 22 4.82 6.37 8.71
N GLY A 23 5.58 7.09 7.89
CA GLY A 23 6.87 7.66 8.26
C GLY A 23 6.77 8.66 9.41
N LEU A 24 5.82 9.60 9.35
CA LEU A 24 5.56 10.58 10.40
C LEU A 24 5.20 9.92 11.74
N LYS A 25 4.49 8.78 11.69
CA LYS A 25 4.11 8.01 12.87
C LYS A 25 5.18 7.03 13.34
N GLY A 26 6.28 6.87 12.58
CA GLY A 26 7.34 5.92 12.90
C GLY A 26 6.86 4.46 12.95
N LEU A 27 5.83 4.12 12.17
CA LEU A 27 5.26 2.77 12.16
C LEU A 27 6.05 1.85 11.24
N SER A 28 6.33 0.64 11.68
CA SER A 28 6.79 -0.44 10.80
C SER A 28 5.63 -0.94 9.95
N TRP A 29 5.88 -1.14 8.66
CA TRP A 29 4.88 -1.65 7.71
C TRP A 29 5.55 -2.39 6.56
N GLN A 30 4.79 -3.23 5.87
CA GLN A 30 5.23 -3.98 4.70
C GLN A 30 4.66 -3.37 3.41
N SER A 31 5.52 -3.20 2.42
CA SER A 31 5.16 -2.70 1.10
C SER A 31 4.79 -3.84 0.16
N VAL A 32 3.61 -3.76 -0.46
CA VAL A 32 3.18 -4.65 -1.54
C VAL A 32 2.85 -3.82 -2.77
N GLN A 33 3.64 -3.98 -3.83
CA GLN A 33 3.36 -3.34 -5.12
C GLN A 33 2.20 -4.05 -5.83
N ILE A 34 1.19 -3.29 -6.24
CA ILE A 34 0.06 -3.80 -7.02
C ILE A 34 0.00 -3.15 -8.40
N PRO A 35 -0.58 -3.81 -9.42
CA PRO A 35 -0.78 -3.18 -10.72
C PRO A 35 -1.65 -1.92 -10.58
N ALA A 36 -1.34 -0.88 -11.35
CA ALA A 36 -2.14 0.35 -11.33
C ALA A 36 -3.46 0.18 -12.10
N THR A 37 -3.45 -0.61 -13.17
CA THR A 37 -4.61 -0.88 -14.04
C THR A 37 -5.18 -2.27 -13.76
N ALA A 38 -6.45 -2.50 -14.13
CA ALA A 38 -7.04 -3.83 -14.14
C ALA A 38 -6.42 -4.70 -15.25
N PRO A 39 -6.40 -6.05 -15.12
CA PRO A 39 -6.86 -6.83 -13.97
C PRO A 39 -5.84 -6.88 -12.81
N LYS A 40 -6.32 -7.12 -11.57
CA LYS A 40 -5.49 -7.21 -10.36
C LYS A 40 -5.79 -8.50 -9.57
N PRO A 41 -5.52 -9.68 -10.14
CA PRO A 41 -6.01 -10.96 -9.62
C PRO A 41 -5.61 -11.25 -8.17
N ASP A 42 -4.44 -10.77 -7.73
CA ASP A 42 -3.95 -10.98 -6.36
C ASP A 42 -4.45 -9.92 -5.35
N TYR A 43 -4.99 -8.79 -5.84
CA TYR A 43 -5.48 -7.69 -4.99
C TYR A 43 -7.00 -7.70 -4.86
N THR A 44 -7.73 -7.95 -5.95
CA THR A 44 -9.19 -7.96 -5.96
C THR A 44 -9.83 -8.89 -4.91
N PRO A 45 -9.27 -10.08 -4.58
CA PRO A 45 -9.82 -10.92 -3.50
C PRO A 45 -9.71 -10.33 -2.09
N LEU A 46 -8.93 -9.27 -1.90
CA LEU A 46 -8.67 -8.63 -0.61
C LEU A 46 -9.52 -7.37 -0.37
N THR A 47 -10.39 -7.00 -1.33
CA THR A 47 -11.22 -5.79 -1.32
C THR A 47 -12.69 -6.12 -1.58
#